data_AF-A0A655DLB9-F1
#
_entry.id   AF-A0A655DLB9-F1
#
_cell.length_a   1.000
_cell.length_b   1.000
_cell.length_c   1.000
_cell.angle_alpha   90.00
_cell.angle_beta   90.00
_cell.angle_gamma   90.00
#
_symmetry.space_group_name_H-M   'P 1'
#
loop_
_entity.id
_entity.type
_entity.pdbx_description
1 polymer ?
#
loop_
_entity_poly.entity_id
_entity_poly.type
_entity_poly.pdbx_seq_one_letter_code
_entity_poly.pdbx_strand_id
1 'polypeptide(L)'
;MKNFPLQHWLRSTVIAIGSLLVLFMLLFWIPLDMPIKFTLSWMKGAQTIEATTVKQLEKAGVRVGDTLHLSGKGMCNIHSGATWSGQSNSPFMPFDCSQIIWNDAPALPLPESDLVNKAMALSQAVNRQLHPKPEDDSRVSASLRSAIQKSGMVLLDDFGDIVLKTADLCAAEDECVRLKNALVNLGNSKDWNALVKRANAGKLDGVNVLLRPVSAESLENLVTTSTAPFISRETARAAQSLNSPAPGGFLIASDEGSELVDQAWPSTPLYDYPAQEQWSAFQRLAQTLMQTPFSAEGIVTSVYTDANGTQHISLHRIPDKSGWWRYLGTTLLMLAMIVSAVYNGLQAFRRYQRHRTRMADIQEYYESCLNPRLTVSPENLI
;
A
#
# COMPACT_ATOMS: atom_id res chain seq x y z
N MET A 1 13.18 51.91 -52.04
CA MET A 1 12.67 50.76 -51.24
C MET A 1 11.17 50.88 -50.93
N LYS A 2 10.32 51.38 -51.85
CA LYS A 2 8.87 51.57 -51.61
C LYS A 2 8.01 50.47 -52.24
N ASN A 3 8.51 49.79 -53.29
CA ASN A 3 7.72 48.86 -54.10
C ASN A 3 7.80 47.40 -53.63
N PHE A 4 8.83 47.02 -52.86
CA PHE A 4 9.04 45.63 -52.39
C PHE A 4 9.50 45.59 -50.93
N PRO A 5 8.60 45.70 -49.94
CA PRO A 5 8.98 45.66 -48.53
C PRO A 5 9.48 44.26 -48.12
N LEU A 6 10.51 44.22 -47.27
CA LEU A 6 11.04 42.98 -46.68
C LEU A 6 10.00 42.34 -45.74
N GLN A 7 9.42 41.21 -46.16
CA GLN A 7 8.50 40.44 -45.33
C GLN A 7 9.28 39.52 -44.37
N HIS A 8 9.23 39.84 -43.09
CA HIS A 8 9.87 39.09 -42.03
C HIS A 8 9.00 37.86 -41.67
N TRP A 9 9.15 36.78 -42.43
CA TRP A 9 8.42 35.52 -42.23
C TRP A 9 9.03 34.68 -41.08
N LEU A 10 10.33 34.83 -40.83
CA LEU A 10 11.09 34.05 -39.84
C LEU A 10 10.51 34.14 -38.43
N ARG A 11 10.04 35.34 -38.02
CA ARG A 11 9.46 35.55 -36.68
C ARG A 11 8.20 34.73 -36.45
N SER A 12 7.30 34.69 -37.43
CA SER A 12 6.08 33.89 -37.36
C SER A 12 6.39 32.40 -37.38
N THR A 13 7.40 31.97 -38.15
CA THR A 13 7.87 30.57 -38.14
C THR A 13 8.42 30.15 -36.79
N VAL A 14 9.25 30.98 -36.15
CA VAL A 14 9.82 30.69 -34.82
C VAL A 14 8.72 30.56 -33.76
N ILE A 15 7.71 31.45 -33.79
CA ILE A 15 6.57 31.38 -32.85
C ILE A 15 5.75 30.11 -33.10
N ALA A 16 5.49 29.75 -34.37
CA ALA A 16 4.76 28.53 -34.71
C ALA A 16 5.50 27.26 -34.23
N ILE A 17 6.81 27.17 -34.49
CA ILE A 17 7.64 26.04 -34.03
C ILE A 17 7.69 25.99 -32.49
N GLY A 18 7.89 27.13 -31.83
CA GLY A 18 7.87 27.21 -30.37
C GLY A 18 6.53 26.76 -29.79
N SER A 19 5.41 27.13 -30.43
CA SER A 19 4.09 26.69 -29.99
C SER A 19 3.84 25.18 -30.17
N LEU A 20 4.35 24.61 -31.27
CA LEU A 20 4.29 23.16 -31.52
C LEU A 20 5.15 22.37 -30.53
N LEU A 21 6.32 22.88 -30.16
CA LEU A 21 7.19 22.24 -29.18
C LEU A 21 6.52 22.19 -27.80
N VAL A 22 5.93 23.30 -27.35
CA VAL A 22 5.19 23.32 -26.08
C VAL A 22 3.97 22.41 -26.13
N LEU A 23 3.23 22.37 -27.25
CA LEU A 23 2.14 21.40 -27.45
C LEU A 23 2.64 19.96 -27.35
N PHE A 24 3.75 19.64 -28.00
CA PHE A 24 4.35 18.31 -27.94
C PHE A 24 4.75 17.95 -26.51
N MET A 25 5.39 18.86 -25.77
CA MET A 25 5.69 18.63 -24.35
C MET A 25 4.42 18.41 -23.53
N LEU A 26 3.38 19.23 -23.70
CA LEU A 26 2.12 19.05 -22.97
C LEU A 26 1.47 17.69 -23.27
N LEU A 27 1.52 17.23 -24.53
CA LEU A 27 0.93 15.95 -24.94
C LEU A 27 1.69 14.73 -24.40
N PHE A 28 3.01 14.81 -24.29
CA PHE A 28 3.85 13.70 -23.82
C PHE A 28 4.03 13.67 -22.30
N TRP A 29 4.04 14.84 -21.64
CA TRP A 29 4.22 14.90 -20.18
C TRP A 29 2.92 14.86 -19.38
N ILE A 30 1.78 15.22 -19.97
CA ILE A 30 0.49 15.14 -19.30
C ILE A 30 -0.20 13.86 -19.78
N PRO A 31 -0.54 12.91 -18.89
CA PRO A 31 -1.26 11.70 -19.27
C PRO A 31 -2.68 12.06 -19.73
N LEU A 32 -2.87 12.24 -21.03
CA LEU A 32 -4.14 12.62 -21.67
C LEU A 32 -5.11 11.46 -21.89
N ASP A 33 -4.71 10.23 -21.53
CA ASP A 33 -5.56 9.04 -21.64
C ASP A 33 -6.76 9.08 -20.67
N MET A 34 -6.66 9.93 -19.63
CA MET A 34 -7.68 10.17 -18.62
C MET A 34 -8.80 11.14 -19.07
N PRO A 35 -8.54 12.39 -19.55
CA PRO A 35 -9.59 13.36 -19.92
C PRO A 35 -10.52 12.92 -21.06
N ILE A 36 -10.07 12.07 -21.99
CA ILE A 36 -10.92 11.57 -23.07
C ILE A 36 -11.97 10.59 -22.53
N LYS A 37 -11.59 9.70 -21.60
CA LYS A 37 -12.55 8.79 -20.92
C LYS A 37 -13.53 9.56 -20.04
N PHE A 38 -13.08 10.64 -19.39
CA PHE A 38 -13.93 11.53 -18.60
C PHE A 38 -14.96 12.29 -19.44
N THR A 39 -14.54 12.89 -20.56
CA THR A 39 -15.46 13.60 -21.48
C THR A 39 -16.47 12.67 -22.14
N LEU A 40 -16.06 11.43 -22.49
CA LEU A 40 -16.97 10.42 -23.04
C LEU A 40 -17.95 9.87 -22.00
N SER A 41 -17.54 9.72 -20.74
CA SER A 41 -18.43 9.19 -19.68
C SER A 41 -19.40 10.25 -19.16
N TRP A 42 -18.98 11.51 -19.08
CA TRP A 42 -19.88 12.63 -18.73
C TRP A 42 -20.96 12.85 -19.79
N MET A 43 -20.64 12.69 -21.08
CA MET A 43 -21.65 12.67 -22.16
C MET A 43 -22.61 11.47 -22.10
N LYS A 44 -22.22 10.37 -21.45
CA LYS A 44 -23.05 9.16 -21.31
C LYS A 44 -23.97 9.18 -20.08
N GLY A 45 -23.97 10.26 -19.30
CA GLY A 45 -24.83 10.43 -18.13
C GLY A 45 -24.26 9.84 -16.85
N ALA A 46 -22.97 10.07 -16.58
CA ALA A 46 -22.33 9.75 -15.30
C ALA A 46 -23.12 10.35 -14.12
N GLN A 47 -23.47 9.51 -13.14
CA GLN A 47 -24.21 9.93 -11.95
C GLN A 47 -23.29 9.97 -10.73
N THR A 48 -23.59 10.88 -9.80
CA THR A 48 -22.99 10.89 -8.46
C THR A 48 -23.79 9.95 -7.58
N ILE A 49 -23.18 8.85 -7.14
CA ILE A 49 -23.79 7.84 -6.28
C ILE A 49 -23.22 7.99 -4.88
N GLU A 50 -24.09 8.34 -3.94
CA GLU A 50 -23.78 8.34 -2.51
C GLU A 50 -24.35 7.08 -1.88
N ALA A 51 -23.51 6.29 -1.21
CA ALA A 51 -23.96 5.09 -0.52
C ALA A 51 -23.29 4.99 0.86
N THR A 52 -24.13 4.76 1.86
CA THR A 52 -23.72 4.52 3.25
C THR A 52 -23.89 3.06 3.68
N THR A 53 -24.52 2.25 2.80
CA THR A 53 -24.84 0.84 3.05
C THR A 53 -24.64 0.01 1.78
N VAL A 54 -24.32 -1.27 1.96
CA VAL A 54 -24.13 -2.25 0.86
C VAL A 54 -25.35 -2.29 -0.06
N LYS A 55 -26.56 -2.33 0.52
CA LYS A 55 -27.82 -2.39 -0.23
C LYS A 55 -28.11 -1.14 -1.06
N GLN A 56 -27.68 0.04 -0.60
CA GLN A 56 -27.83 1.27 -1.38
C GLN A 56 -26.95 1.22 -2.63
N LEU A 57 -25.70 0.77 -2.48
CA LEU A 57 -24.76 0.64 -3.59
C LEU A 57 -25.22 -0.41 -4.61
N GLU A 58 -25.71 -1.56 -4.12
CA GLU A 58 -26.27 -2.63 -4.95
C GLU A 58 -27.47 -2.15 -5.78
N LYS A 59 -28.39 -1.40 -5.16
CA LYS A 59 -29.57 -0.85 -5.85
C LYS A 59 -29.21 0.24 -6.87
N ALA A 60 -28.14 0.99 -6.63
CA ALA A 60 -27.70 2.07 -7.52
C ALA A 60 -27.17 1.53 -8.86
N GLY A 61 -26.58 0.34 -8.88
CA GLY A 61 -26.11 -0.31 -10.10
C GLY A 61 -24.94 0.43 -10.75
N VAL A 62 -23.81 0.46 -10.04
CA VAL A 62 -22.57 1.18 -10.40
C VAL A 62 -22.06 0.85 -11.80
N ARG A 63 -21.67 1.89 -12.55
CA ARG A 63 -21.08 1.78 -13.89
C ARG A 63 -19.74 2.50 -13.97
N VAL A 64 -18.93 2.08 -14.94
CA VAL A 64 -17.68 2.78 -15.27
C VAL A 64 -18.00 4.21 -15.70
N GLY A 65 -17.32 5.17 -15.06
CA GLY A 65 -17.51 6.60 -15.27
C GLY A 65 -18.41 7.29 -14.23
N ASP A 66 -19.10 6.54 -13.37
CA ASP A 66 -19.84 7.13 -12.24
C ASP A 66 -18.89 7.70 -11.18
N THR A 67 -19.36 8.72 -10.46
CA THR A 67 -18.65 9.27 -9.31
C THR A 67 -19.25 8.67 -8.05
N LEU A 68 -18.43 7.98 -7.25
CA LEU A 68 -18.87 7.40 -5.98
C LEU A 68 -18.40 8.24 -4.81
N HIS A 69 -19.29 8.39 -3.83
CA HIS A 69 -18.95 8.85 -2.48
C HIS A 69 -19.51 7.82 -1.50
N LEU A 70 -18.64 6.92 -1.05
CA LEU A 70 -18.98 5.78 -0.22
C LEU A 70 -18.47 6.02 1.19
N SER A 71 -19.31 5.74 2.18
CA SER A 71 -18.88 5.68 3.57
C SER A 71 -19.51 4.48 4.25
N GLY A 72 -18.77 3.84 5.15
CA GLY A 72 -19.27 2.63 5.79
C GLY A 72 -18.25 2.03 6.74
N LYS A 73 -18.53 0.81 7.18
CA LYS A 73 -17.56 -0.02 7.89
C LYS A 73 -17.24 -1.23 7.02
N GLY A 74 -15.96 -1.49 6.85
CA GLY A 74 -15.47 -2.59 6.02
C GLY A 74 -14.22 -3.21 6.62
N MET A 75 -13.74 -4.22 5.93
CA MET A 75 -12.51 -4.93 6.26
C MET A 75 -11.42 -4.49 5.28
N CYS A 76 -10.25 -4.09 5.76
CA CYS A 76 -9.09 -3.93 4.88
C CYS A 76 -8.73 -5.28 4.27
N ASN A 77 -8.47 -5.30 2.96
CA ASN A 77 -8.09 -6.51 2.26
C ASN A 77 -6.78 -7.07 2.82
N ILE A 78 -6.52 -8.37 2.66
CA ILE A 78 -5.27 -9.00 3.09
C ILE A 78 -4.66 -9.68 1.88
N HIS A 79 -3.50 -9.21 1.43
CA HIS A 79 -2.88 -9.80 0.24
C HIS A 79 -1.93 -10.94 0.61
N SER A 80 -2.08 -12.08 -0.06
CA SER A 80 -1.11 -13.18 0.00
C SER A 80 -0.28 -13.26 -1.29
N GLY A 81 0.85 -12.55 -1.37
CA GLY A 81 1.96 -12.90 -2.27
C GLY A 81 2.43 -11.86 -3.31
N ALA A 82 3.77 -11.77 -3.39
CA ALA A 82 4.75 -11.34 -4.42
C ALA A 82 4.44 -10.42 -5.62
N THR A 83 3.20 -10.11 -5.98
CA THR A 83 2.87 -9.43 -7.24
C THR A 83 2.12 -8.11 -7.05
N TRP A 84 2.62 -7.24 -6.17
CA TRP A 84 2.30 -5.81 -6.25
C TRP A 84 3.60 -4.98 -6.17
N SER A 85 3.76 -4.10 -7.15
CA SER A 85 4.86 -3.13 -7.28
C SER A 85 4.50 -1.75 -6.74
N GLY A 86 3.32 -1.59 -6.13
CA GLY A 86 3.02 -0.46 -5.27
C GLY A 86 3.50 -0.80 -3.86
N GLN A 87 4.32 0.05 -3.26
CA GLN A 87 4.67 0.07 -1.84
C GLN A 87 4.66 -1.28 -1.09
N SER A 88 5.80 -1.99 -1.14
CA SER A 88 6.14 -3.13 -0.27
C SER A 88 6.26 -2.76 1.23
N ASN A 89 5.68 -1.65 1.67
CA ASN A 89 5.89 -1.05 2.98
C ASN A 89 4.62 -0.36 3.50
N SER A 90 3.45 -1.01 3.35
CA SER A 90 2.24 -0.57 4.06
C SER A 90 2.45 -0.73 5.57
N PRO A 91 2.20 0.31 6.38
CA PRO A 91 2.37 0.25 7.83
C PRO A 91 1.38 -0.73 8.49
N PHE A 92 0.29 -1.07 7.80
CA PHE A 92 -0.74 -2.01 8.27
C PHE A 92 -0.48 -3.47 7.86
N MET A 93 0.66 -3.79 7.22
CA MET A 93 0.99 -5.15 6.79
C MET A 93 0.73 -6.17 7.92
N PRO A 94 -0.04 -7.24 7.64
CA PRO A 94 -0.42 -7.78 6.33
C PRO A 94 -1.70 -7.19 5.70
N PHE A 95 -2.34 -6.21 6.32
CA PHE A 95 -3.55 -5.58 5.78
C PHE A 95 -3.21 -4.48 4.76
N ASP A 96 -3.99 -4.45 3.69
CA ASP A 96 -3.97 -3.44 2.63
C ASP A 96 -5.28 -2.63 2.68
N CYS A 97 -5.22 -1.45 3.28
CA CYS A 97 -6.37 -0.55 3.39
C CYS A 97 -6.55 0.36 2.16
N SER A 98 -5.77 0.18 1.09
CA SER A 98 -6.11 0.75 -0.23
C SER A 98 -7.25 -0.03 -0.90
N GLN A 99 -7.57 -1.21 -0.37
CA GLN A 99 -8.66 -2.07 -0.82
C GLN A 99 -9.55 -2.41 0.37
N ILE A 100 -10.85 -2.11 0.27
CA ILE A 100 -11.83 -2.37 1.31
C ILE A 100 -12.84 -3.39 0.83
N ILE A 101 -13.01 -4.45 1.61
CA ILE A 101 -14.10 -5.41 1.47
C ILE A 101 -15.29 -4.88 2.27
N TRP A 102 -16.40 -4.65 1.58
CA TRP A 102 -17.62 -4.12 2.16
C TRP A 102 -18.80 -5.05 1.89
N ASN A 103 -19.24 -5.75 2.94
CA ASN A 103 -20.38 -6.66 2.91
C ASN A 103 -21.17 -6.63 4.23
N ASP A 104 -22.36 -7.22 4.22
CA ASP A 104 -23.21 -7.36 5.41
C ASP A 104 -22.92 -8.67 6.20
N ALA A 105 -21.78 -9.31 5.93
CA ALA A 105 -21.40 -10.57 6.58
C ALA A 105 -20.93 -10.33 8.03
N PRO A 106 -21.13 -11.29 8.94
CA PRO A 106 -20.55 -11.20 10.27
C PRO A 106 -19.01 -11.14 10.16
N ALA A 107 -18.38 -10.31 10.99
CA ALA A 107 -16.92 -10.24 11.00
C ALA A 107 -16.31 -11.58 11.37
N LEU A 108 -15.17 -11.87 10.74
CA LEU A 108 -14.40 -13.06 11.04
C LEU A 108 -13.97 -13.03 12.52
N PRO A 109 -14.04 -14.19 13.22
CA PRO A 109 -13.55 -14.27 14.58
C PRO A 109 -12.06 -13.94 14.60
N LEU A 110 -11.59 -13.40 15.73
CA LEU A 110 -10.16 -13.20 15.91
C LEU A 110 -9.44 -14.54 15.86
N PRO A 111 -8.27 -14.61 15.22
CA PRO A 111 -7.52 -15.83 15.11
C PRO A 111 -7.04 -16.29 16.50
N GLU A 112 -7.18 -17.59 16.74
CA GLU A 112 -6.71 -18.29 17.94
C GLU A 112 -5.73 -19.39 17.52
N SER A 113 -4.70 -19.64 18.33
CA SER A 113 -3.72 -20.70 18.07
C SER A 113 -3.24 -21.34 19.37
N ASP A 114 -3.51 -22.64 19.51
CA ASP A 114 -3.03 -23.43 20.65
C ASP A 114 -1.50 -23.48 20.72
N LEU A 115 -0.82 -23.47 19.57
CA LEU A 115 0.64 -23.45 19.52
C LEU A 115 1.20 -22.13 20.06
N VAL A 116 0.58 -21.00 19.70
CA VAL A 116 0.97 -19.70 20.25
C VAL A 116 0.67 -19.64 21.75
N ASN A 117 -0.48 -20.14 22.18
CA ASN A 117 -0.84 -20.19 23.61
C ASN A 117 0.20 -21.01 24.41
N LYS A 118 0.65 -22.16 23.89
CA LYS A 118 1.72 -22.97 24.50
C LYS A 118 3.07 -22.25 24.51
N ALA A 119 3.44 -21.59 23.42
CA ALA A 119 4.67 -20.82 23.31
C ALA A 119 4.72 -19.64 24.30
N MET A 120 3.60 -18.92 24.41
CA MET A 120 3.44 -17.83 25.36
C MET A 120 3.45 -18.33 26.80
N ALA A 121 2.76 -19.43 27.09
CA ALA A 121 2.75 -20.03 28.42
C ALA A 121 4.17 -20.45 28.86
N LEU A 122 4.98 -21.03 27.96
CA LEU A 122 6.37 -21.37 28.25
C LEU A 122 7.21 -20.11 28.51
N SER A 123 7.13 -19.10 27.63
CA SER A 123 7.87 -17.85 27.78
C SER A 123 7.52 -17.12 29.07
N GLN A 124 6.22 -17.07 29.41
CA GLN A 124 5.72 -16.45 30.64
C GLN A 124 6.14 -17.23 31.88
N ALA A 125 6.09 -18.57 31.86
CA ALA A 125 6.52 -19.40 32.98
C ALA A 125 8.01 -19.19 33.30
N VAL A 126 8.85 -19.14 32.27
CA VAL A 126 10.29 -18.88 32.43
C VAL A 126 10.53 -17.45 32.94
N ASN A 127 9.91 -16.45 32.32
CA ASN A 127 10.07 -15.05 32.75
C ASN A 127 9.59 -14.84 34.20
N ARG A 128 8.46 -15.43 34.59
CA ARG A 128 7.92 -15.35 35.96
C ARG A 128 8.90 -15.93 37.00
N GLN A 129 9.53 -17.06 36.69
CA GLN A 129 10.48 -17.69 37.61
C GLN A 129 11.83 -16.96 37.66
N LEU A 130 12.29 -16.40 36.55
CA LEU A 130 13.55 -15.65 36.50
C LEU A 130 13.42 -14.23 37.08
N HIS A 131 12.27 -13.59 36.89
CA HIS A 131 11.96 -12.23 37.32
C HIS A 131 10.68 -12.18 38.19
N PRO A 132 10.67 -12.81 39.37
CA PRO A 132 9.48 -12.91 40.21
C PRO A 132 9.06 -11.55 40.75
N LYS A 133 7.77 -11.26 40.69
CA LYS A 133 7.14 -10.08 41.31
C LYS A 133 6.74 -10.39 42.76
N PRO A 134 6.55 -9.37 43.62
CA PRO A 134 6.19 -9.58 45.03
C PRO A 134 4.87 -10.34 45.23
N GLU A 135 3.96 -10.25 44.25
CA GLU A 135 2.62 -10.84 44.26
C GLU A 135 2.57 -12.27 43.69
N ASP A 136 3.69 -12.77 43.13
CA ASP A 136 3.70 -14.11 42.56
C ASP A 136 3.69 -15.18 43.67
N ASP A 137 2.69 -16.06 43.62
CA ASP A 137 2.65 -17.28 44.41
C ASP A 137 3.87 -18.13 44.06
N SER A 138 4.84 -18.10 44.97
CA SER A 138 6.06 -18.89 44.87
C SER A 138 6.08 -19.92 45.97
N ARG A 139 6.53 -21.13 45.61
CA ARG A 139 6.55 -22.30 46.50
C ARG A 139 7.60 -22.18 47.63
N VAL A 140 8.23 -21.02 47.76
CA VAL A 140 9.36 -20.74 48.65
C VAL A 140 9.03 -19.56 49.57
N SER A 141 9.56 -19.55 50.79
CA SER A 141 9.40 -18.41 51.70
C SER A 141 10.06 -17.13 51.15
N ALA A 142 9.43 -15.97 51.39
CA ALA A 142 9.97 -14.67 50.94
C ALA A 142 11.37 -14.36 51.50
N SER A 143 11.69 -14.85 52.70
CA SER A 143 13.01 -14.69 53.33
C SER A 143 14.11 -15.47 52.61
N LEU A 144 13.84 -16.72 52.20
CA LEU A 144 14.80 -17.53 51.45
C LEU A 144 15.05 -16.95 50.05
N ARG A 145 13.99 -16.47 49.39
CA ARG A 145 14.11 -15.82 48.07
C ARG A 145 14.94 -14.54 48.15
N SER A 146 14.71 -13.71 49.16
CA SER A 146 15.50 -12.49 49.40
C SER A 146 16.98 -12.80 49.69
N ALA A 147 17.26 -13.86 50.44
CA ALA A 147 18.63 -14.29 50.73
C ALA A 147 19.36 -14.78 49.46
N ILE A 148 18.68 -15.52 48.59
CA ILE A 148 19.22 -15.99 47.32
C ILE A 148 19.45 -14.83 46.34
N GLN A 149 18.51 -13.88 46.23
CA GLN A 149 18.70 -12.68 45.42
C GLN A 149 19.87 -11.81 45.93
N LYS A 150 20.02 -11.66 47.25
CA LYS A 150 21.19 -10.99 47.85
C LYS A 150 22.51 -11.70 47.55
N SER A 151 22.49 -13.01 47.32
CA SER A 151 23.66 -13.78 46.89
C SER A 151 23.96 -13.64 45.39
N GLY A 152 23.13 -12.89 44.64
CA GLY A 152 23.29 -12.71 43.20
C GLY A 152 22.92 -13.95 42.39
N MET A 153 22.20 -14.91 42.96
CA MET A 153 21.71 -16.10 42.25
C MET A 153 20.22 -15.98 41.96
N VAL A 154 19.78 -16.64 40.89
CA VAL A 154 18.38 -16.72 40.47
C VAL A 154 17.87 -18.12 40.77
N LEU A 155 16.68 -18.22 41.35
CA LEU A 155 16.06 -19.49 41.71
C LEU A 155 14.91 -19.80 40.77
N LEU A 156 14.95 -20.97 40.12
CA LEU A 156 13.77 -21.58 39.51
C LEU A 156 13.09 -22.45 40.57
N ASP A 157 11.92 -22.03 41.02
CA ASP A 157 11.15 -22.69 42.08
C ASP A 157 10.13 -23.72 41.56
N ASP A 158 9.88 -23.73 40.25
CA ASP A 158 9.04 -24.71 39.56
C ASP A 158 9.68 -25.15 38.23
N PHE A 159 10.84 -25.80 38.34
CA PHE A 159 11.54 -26.33 37.18
C PHE A 159 10.72 -27.39 36.42
N GLY A 160 9.86 -28.13 37.13
CA GLY A 160 8.94 -29.10 36.53
C GLY A 160 7.98 -28.47 35.53
N ASP A 161 7.38 -27.33 35.86
CA ASP A 161 6.47 -26.61 34.97
C ASP A 161 7.15 -26.18 33.66
N ILE A 162 8.40 -25.69 33.71
CA ILE A 162 9.16 -25.33 32.49
C ILE A 162 9.38 -26.55 31.60
N VAL A 163 9.73 -27.70 32.19
CA VAL A 163 9.91 -28.96 31.45
C VAL A 163 8.62 -29.40 30.78
N LEU A 164 7.50 -29.39 31.50
CA LEU A 164 6.20 -29.82 30.97
C LEU A 164 5.73 -28.88 29.85
N LYS A 165 5.79 -27.56 30.05
CA LYS A 165 5.42 -26.60 28.99
C LYS A 165 6.33 -26.70 27.76
N THR A 166 7.61 -27.02 27.94
CA THR A 166 8.52 -27.28 26.82
C THR A 166 8.15 -28.57 26.09
N ALA A 167 7.73 -29.63 26.81
CA ALA A 167 7.25 -30.86 26.19
C ALA A 167 5.95 -30.65 25.40
N ASP A 168 5.04 -29.81 25.92
CA ASP A 168 3.77 -29.51 25.28
C ASP A 168 3.91 -28.72 23.97
N LEU A 169 4.90 -27.82 23.90
CA LEU A 169 5.22 -27.03 22.70
C LEU A 169 6.09 -27.79 21.71
N CYS A 170 7.17 -28.43 22.18
CA CYS A 170 8.22 -29.02 21.36
C CYS A 170 8.05 -30.55 21.26
N ALA A 171 6.92 -30.98 20.70
CA ALA A 171 6.51 -32.39 20.71
C ALA A 171 7.37 -33.27 19.80
N ALA A 172 7.84 -32.75 18.66
CA ALA A 172 8.68 -33.51 17.73
C ALA A 172 10.13 -33.62 18.24
N GLU A 173 10.85 -34.69 17.86
CA GLU A 173 12.22 -34.92 18.34
C GLU A 173 13.21 -33.84 17.90
N ASP A 174 13.02 -33.29 16.70
CA ASP A 174 13.84 -32.26 16.07
C ASP A 174 13.47 -30.82 16.49
N GLU A 175 12.36 -30.64 17.20
CA GLU A 175 11.96 -29.34 17.74
C GLU A 175 12.70 -28.99 19.03
N CYS A 176 13.13 -27.74 19.14
CA CYS A 176 13.71 -27.15 20.34
C CYS A 176 14.92 -27.91 20.91
N VAL A 177 15.71 -28.58 20.07
CA VAL A 177 16.85 -29.43 20.49
C VAL A 177 17.79 -28.73 21.47
N ARG A 178 18.14 -27.47 21.21
CA ARG A 178 19.02 -26.68 22.09
C ARG A 178 18.40 -26.45 23.48
N LEU A 179 17.11 -26.11 23.53
CA LEU A 179 16.37 -25.91 24.77
C LEU A 179 16.23 -27.22 25.55
N LYS A 180 15.83 -28.31 24.88
CA LYS A 180 15.73 -29.64 25.49
C LYS A 180 17.05 -30.06 26.13
N ASN A 181 18.17 -29.90 25.41
CA ASN A 181 19.50 -30.23 25.94
C ASN A 181 19.89 -29.37 27.14
N ALA A 182 19.60 -28.06 27.10
CA ALA A 182 19.86 -27.18 28.23
C ALA A 182 19.06 -27.61 29.48
N LEU A 183 17.78 -27.94 29.32
CA LEU A 183 16.93 -28.42 30.41
C LEU A 183 17.38 -29.78 30.95
N VAL A 184 17.81 -30.71 30.09
CA VAL A 184 18.37 -32.01 30.52
C VAL A 184 19.61 -31.82 31.40
N ASN A 185 20.49 -30.89 31.03
CA ASN A 185 21.69 -30.56 31.81
C ASN A 185 21.34 -29.88 33.14
N LEU A 186 20.41 -28.92 33.14
CA LEU A 186 19.94 -28.24 34.35
C LEU A 186 19.23 -29.17 35.32
N GLY A 187 18.43 -30.11 34.79
CA GLY A 187 17.69 -31.10 35.57
C GLY A 187 18.50 -32.31 36.01
N ASN A 188 19.80 -32.37 35.65
CA ASN A 188 20.68 -33.53 35.87
C ASN A 188 19.98 -34.86 35.48
N SER A 189 19.46 -34.91 34.26
CA SER A 189 18.77 -36.07 33.70
C SER A 189 19.61 -36.74 32.61
N LYS A 190 19.36 -38.02 32.35
CA LYS A 190 20.07 -38.78 31.31
C LYS A 190 19.70 -38.30 29.90
N ASP A 191 18.41 -38.09 29.67
CA ASP A 191 17.84 -37.68 28.39
C ASP A 191 16.52 -36.90 28.61
N TRP A 192 16.00 -36.35 27.52
CA TRP A 192 14.76 -35.56 27.51
C TRP A 192 13.56 -36.37 28.00
N ASN A 193 13.41 -37.61 27.51
CA ASN A 193 12.27 -38.46 27.86
C ASN A 193 12.26 -38.83 29.34
N ALA A 194 13.44 -39.12 29.91
CA ALA A 194 13.60 -39.36 31.34
C ALA A 194 13.28 -38.11 32.18
N LEU A 195 13.65 -36.92 31.69
CA LEU A 195 13.35 -35.66 32.38
C LEU A 195 11.85 -35.39 32.40
N VAL A 196 11.18 -35.49 31.25
CA VAL A 196 9.72 -35.31 31.12
C VAL A 196 8.97 -36.33 31.98
N LYS A 197 9.41 -37.59 32.01
CA LYS A 197 8.81 -38.63 32.87
C LYS A 197 8.94 -38.29 34.36
N ARG A 198 10.06 -37.70 34.79
CA ARG A 198 10.24 -37.22 36.17
C ARG A 198 9.32 -36.05 36.48
N ALA A 199 9.18 -35.11 35.55
CA ALA A 199 8.30 -33.95 35.68
C ALA A 199 6.83 -34.39 35.84
N ASN A 200 6.35 -35.27 34.95
CA ASN A 200 4.98 -35.82 35.00
C ASN A 200 4.68 -36.61 36.28
N ALA A 201 5.70 -37.25 36.87
CA ALA A 201 5.55 -37.99 38.12
C ALA A 201 5.62 -37.10 39.37
N GLY A 202 5.68 -35.77 39.23
CA GLY A 202 5.87 -34.83 40.34
C GLY A 202 7.24 -34.93 41.02
N LYS A 203 8.18 -35.69 40.45
CA LYS A 203 9.52 -35.89 41.05
C LYS A 203 10.44 -34.67 40.92
N LEU A 204 9.98 -33.65 40.21
CA LEU A 204 10.64 -32.35 40.13
C LEU A 204 9.99 -31.30 41.05
N ASP A 205 8.89 -31.65 41.73
CA ASP A 205 8.28 -30.77 42.73
C ASP A 205 9.24 -30.59 43.91
N GLY A 206 9.68 -29.35 44.13
CA GLY A 206 10.68 -29.00 45.16
C GLY A 206 12.13 -29.07 44.69
N VAL A 207 12.39 -29.40 43.42
CA VAL A 207 13.72 -29.25 42.81
C VAL A 207 13.95 -27.79 42.46
N ASN A 208 14.66 -27.12 43.35
CA ASN A 208 15.08 -25.73 43.22
C ASN A 208 16.37 -25.66 42.39
N VAL A 209 16.31 -25.10 41.18
CA VAL A 209 17.50 -24.92 40.35
C VAL A 209 18.06 -23.52 40.60
N LEU A 210 19.30 -23.45 41.07
CA LEU A 210 20.01 -22.19 41.28
C LEU A 210 20.87 -21.87 40.06
N LEU A 211 20.62 -20.72 39.46
CA LEU A 211 21.30 -20.21 38.29
C LEU A 211 22.12 -18.98 38.66
N ARG A 212 23.29 -18.85 38.02
CA ARG A 212 23.98 -17.56 37.95
C ARG A 212 23.21 -16.63 37.01
N PRO A 213 23.30 -15.29 37.16
CA PRO A 213 22.56 -14.34 36.33
C PRO A 213 22.76 -14.56 34.83
N VAL A 214 24.00 -14.82 34.40
CA VAL A 214 24.34 -15.10 33.00
C VAL A 214 23.65 -16.38 32.48
N SER A 215 23.51 -17.41 33.33
CA SER A 215 22.84 -18.66 32.98
C SER A 215 21.32 -18.49 32.92
N ALA A 216 20.76 -17.65 33.80
CA ALA A 216 19.35 -17.26 33.76
C ALA A 216 19.03 -16.51 32.46
N GLU A 217 19.81 -15.49 32.12
CA GLU A 217 19.67 -14.73 30.87
C GLU A 217 19.86 -15.63 29.63
N SER A 218 20.82 -16.56 29.68
CA SER A 218 21.02 -17.54 28.60
C SER A 218 19.82 -18.47 28.42
N LEU A 219 19.18 -18.89 29.52
CA LEU A 219 17.97 -19.71 29.48
C LEU A 219 16.79 -18.92 28.89
N GLU A 220 16.59 -17.67 29.31
CA GLU A 220 15.55 -16.79 28.78
C GLU A 220 15.71 -16.55 27.28
N ASN A 221 16.92 -16.20 26.83
CA ASN A 221 17.23 -16.01 25.41
C ASN A 221 17.01 -17.30 24.60
N LEU A 222 17.37 -18.45 25.17
CA LEU A 222 17.17 -19.75 24.53
C LEU A 222 15.69 -20.08 24.36
N VAL A 223 14.86 -19.76 25.36
CA VAL A 223 13.40 -19.93 25.31
C VAL A 223 12.81 -18.98 24.26
N THR A 224 13.14 -17.70 24.32
CA THR A 224 12.72 -16.68 23.33
C THR A 224 13.06 -17.10 21.89
N THR A 225 14.29 -17.54 21.66
CA THR A 225 14.73 -17.98 20.33
C THR A 225 14.04 -19.27 19.88
N SER A 226 13.70 -20.16 20.83
CA SER A 226 13.04 -21.43 20.51
C SER A 226 11.55 -21.27 20.25
N THR A 227 10.87 -20.32 20.91
CA THR A 227 9.43 -20.07 20.76
C THR A 227 9.12 -19.17 19.55
N ALA A 228 10.01 -18.27 19.18
CA ALA A 228 9.78 -17.28 18.12
C ALA A 228 9.30 -17.88 16.78
N PRO A 229 9.90 -18.96 16.25
CA PRO A 229 9.45 -19.54 14.97
C PRO A 229 8.01 -20.05 14.99
N PHE A 230 7.55 -20.59 16.14
CA PHE A 230 6.16 -21.03 16.30
C PHE A 230 5.21 -19.85 16.17
N ILE A 231 5.51 -18.74 16.86
CA ILE A 231 4.65 -17.56 16.88
C ILE A 231 4.62 -16.89 15.52
N SER A 232 5.77 -16.65 14.89
CA SER A 232 5.81 -15.98 13.58
C SER A 232 5.15 -16.82 12.48
N ARG A 233 5.34 -18.14 12.48
CA ARG A 233 4.69 -19.05 11.51
C ARG A 233 3.17 -19.06 11.68
N GLU A 234 2.69 -19.18 12.92
CA GLU A 234 1.25 -19.16 13.21
C GLU A 234 0.63 -17.79 12.90
N THR A 235 1.34 -16.68 13.18
CA THR A 235 0.91 -15.33 12.81
C THR A 235 0.73 -15.20 11.30
N ALA A 236 1.72 -15.63 10.51
CA ALA A 236 1.64 -15.60 9.04
C ALA A 236 0.51 -16.49 8.51
N ARG A 237 0.33 -17.69 9.08
CA ARG A 237 -0.76 -18.61 8.72
C ARG A 237 -2.13 -18.02 9.04
N ALA A 238 -2.28 -17.38 10.20
CA ALA A 238 -3.52 -16.73 10.61
C ALA A 238 -3.85 -15.53 9.71
N ALA A 239 -2.84 -14.73 9.34
CA ALA A 239 -3.00 -13.66 8.35
C ALA A 239 -3.53 -14.20 7.01
N GLN A 240 -2.95 -15.30 6.51
CA GLN A 240 -3.42 -15.95 5.28
C GLN A 240 -4.85 -16.47 5.39
N SER A 241 -5.26 -17.01 6.54
CA SER A 241 -6.65 -17.48 6.71
C SER A 241 -7.69 -16.36 6.67
N LEU A 242 -7.29 -15.12 6.98
CA LEU A 242 -8.17 -13.96 6.88
C LEU A 242 -8.30 -13.44 5.44
N ASN A 243 -7.49 -13.92 4.48
CA ASN A 243 -7.60 -13.62 3.04
C ASN A 243 -8.73 -14.41 2.33
N SER A 244 -9.79 -14.78 3.05
CA SER A 244 -10.94 -15.46 2.46
C SER A 244 -12.21 -14.86 3.04
N PRO A 245 -12.52 -13.61 2.64
CA PRO A 245 -13.72 -12.94 3.11
C PRO A 245 -14.98 -13.66 2.65
N ALA A 246 -16.07 -13.43 3.37
CA ALA A 246 -17.38 -13.97 3.01
C ALA A 246 -17.77 -13.56 1.57
N PRO A 247 -18.41 -14.46 0.81
CA PRO A 247 -18.79 -14.19 -0.58
C PRO A 247 -19.82 -13.06 -0.68
N GLY A 248 -19.75 -12.29 -1.78
CA GLY A 248 -20.68 -11.21 -2.07
C GLY A 248 -20.28 -9.85 -1.48
N GLY A 249 -21.08 -8.84 -1.78
CA GLY A 249 -20.80 -7.44 -1.46
C GLY A 249 -19.83 -6.81 -2.47
N PHE A 250 -18.97 -5.91 -2.00
CA PHE A 250 -18.12 -5.09 -2.83
C PHE A 250 -16.67 -5.15 -2.37
N LEU A 251 -15.73 -5.17 -3.32
CA LEU A 251 -14.33 -4.85 -3.07
C LEU A 251 -14.04 -3.51 -3.73
N ILE A 252 -13.75 -2.49 -2.91
CA ILE A 252 -13.47 -1.13 -3.36
C ILE A 252 -11.96 -0.94 -3.34
N ALA A 253 -11.35 -0.67 -4.48
CA ALA A 253 -9.90 -0.51 -4.61
C ALA A 253 -9.53 0.90 -5.09
N SER A 254 -8.50 1.50 -4.50
CA SER A 254 -7.87 2.71 -5.02
C SER A 254 -6.84 2.36 -6.09
N ASP A 255 -7.03 2.83 -7.33
CA ASP A 255 -6.06 2.66 -8.42
C ASP A 255 -4.72 3.38 -8.12
N GLU A 256 -4.75 4.36 -7.22
CA GLU A 256 -3.57 5.13 -6.80
C GLU A 256 -2.84 4.49 -5.60
N GLY A 257 -3.41 3.43 -5.00
CA GLY A 257 -2.87 2.81 -3.79
C GLY A 257 -3.02 3.66 -2.52
N SER A 258 -3.86 4.70 -2.55
CA SER A 258 -4.14 5.52 -1.38
C SER A 258 -4.98 4.74 -0.36
N GLU A 259 -4.66 4.89 0.93
CA GLU A 259 -5.48 4.33 2.01
C GLU A 259 -6.89 4.94 2.00
N LEU A 260 -7.91 4.08 2.13
CA LEU A 260 -9.32 4.46 2.16
C LEU A 260 -9.86 4.64 3.60
N VAL A 261 -8.95 4.63 4.58
CA VAL A 261 -9.25 4.64 6.02
C VAL A 261 -8.50 5.79 6.68
N ASP A 262 -9.13 6.40 7.70
CA ASP A 262 -8.53 7.49 8.49
C ASP A 262 -7.79 6.99 9.74
N GLN A 263 -7.40 5.71 9.76
CA GLN A 263 -6.76 5.09 10.92
C GLN A 263 -5.31 5.59 11.06
N ALA A 264 -4.92 5.97 12.28
CA ALA A 264 -3.52 6.30 12.55
C ALA A 264 -2.61 5.09 12.31
N TRP A 265 -1.48 5.32 11.66
CA TRP A 265 -0.50 4.28 11.40
C TRP A 265 0.06 3.70 12.70
N PRO A 266 0.27 2.38 12.80
CA PRO A 266 0.94 1.80 13.94
C PRO A 266 2.35 2.36 14.08
N SER A 267 2.79 2.60 15.32
CA SER A 267 4.14 3.11 15.61
C SER A 267 5.25 2.13 15.25
N THR A 268 4.92 0.83 15.22
CA THR A 268 5.84 -0.27 14.98
C THR A 268 5.16 -1.23 14.00
N PRO A 269 5.79 -1.56 12.86
CA PRO A 269 5.28 -2.58 11.94
C PRO A 269 5.13 -3.93 12.63
N LEU A 270 4.15 -4.74 12.20
CA LEU A 270 3.83 -6.01 12.86
C LEU A 270 5.04 -6.95 12.97
N TYR A 271 5.86 -7.04 11.93
CA TYR A 271 7.00 -7.95 11.85
C TYR A 271 8.25 -7.44 12.58
N ASP A 272 8.22 -6.21 13.08
CA ASP A 272 9.31 -5.62 13.88
C ASP A 272 9.09 -5.83 15.39
N TYR A 273 7.92 -6.34 15.80
CA TYR A 273 7.67 -6.71 17.19
C TYR A 273 8.49 -7.93 17.62
N PRO A 274 8.92 -8.00 18.90
CA PRO A 274 9.38 -9.24 19.50
C PRO A 274 8.33 -10.33 19.36
N ALA A 275 8.75 -11.57 19.12
CA ALA A 275 7.83 -12.67 18.80
C ALA A 275 6.72 -12.86 19.86
N GLN A 276 7.03 -12.64 21.14
CA GLN A 276 6.06 -12.74 22.23
C GLN A 276 4.91 -11.72 22.12
N GLU A 277 5.20 -10.53 21.59
CA GLU A 277 4.21 -9.46 21.44
C GLU A 277 3.53 -9.50 20.07
N GLN A 278 4.22 -10.06 19.06
CA GLN A 278 3.79 -10.10 17.67
C GLN A 278 2.36 -10.65 17.50
N TRP A 279 2.02 -11.77 18.15
CA TRP A 279 0.67 -12.34 18.05
C TRP A 279 -0.41 -11.40 18.60
N SER A 280 -0.16 -10.80 19.77
CA SER A 280 -1.11 -9.86 20.37
C SER A 280 -1.25 -8.58 19.56
N ALA A 281 -0.16 -8.10 18.96
CA ALA A 281 -0.16 -6.96 18.06
C ALA A 281 -0.98 -7.28 16.79
N PHE A 282 -0.82 -8.47 16.23
CA PHE A 282 -1.61 -8.96 15.10
C PHE A 282 -3.10 -9.03 15.44
N GLN A 283 -3.47 -9.60 16.60
CA GLN A 283 -4.87 -9.67 17.02
C GLN A 283 -5.49 -8.28 17.18
N ARG A 284 -4.76 -7.29 17.74
CA ARG A 284 -5.23 -5.90 17.86
C ARG A 284 -5.40 -5.24 16.49
N LEU A 285 -4.45 -5.44 15.58
CA LEU A 285 -4.55 -4.95 14.20
C LEU A 285 -5.76 -5.57 13.50
N ALA A 286 -5.93 -6.89 13.57
CA ALA A 286 -7.08 -7.58 12.99
C ALA A 286 -8.40 -7.06 13.58
N GLN A 287 -8.49 -6.92 14.90
CA GLN A 287 -9.69 -6.38 15.56
C GLN A 287 -10.06 -4.98 15.05
N THR A 288 -9.06 -4.15 14.78
CA THR A 288 -9.27 -2.76 14.33
C THR A 288 -9.64 -2.72 12.85
N LEU A 289 -8.91 -3.46 12.00
CA LEU A 289 -8.98 -3.34 10.54
C LEU A 289 -10.05 -4.24 9.90
N MET A 290 -10.62 -5.20 10.64
CA MET A 290 -11.74 -6.02 10.16
C MET A 290 -13.10 -5.30 10.18
N GLN A 291 -13.24 -4.23 10.95
CA GLN A 291 -14.46 -3.41 11.03
C GLN A 291 -14.12 -1.92 11.11
N THR A 292 -13.23 -1.47 10.22
CA THR A 292 -12.76 -0.09 10.22
C THR A 292 -13.74 0.81 9.46
N PRO A 293 -14.03 2.02 9.96
CA PRO A 293 -14.71 3.02 9.16
C PRO A 293 -13.84 3.38 7.95
N PHE A 294 -14.46 3.46 6.78
CA PHE A 294 -13.79 3.86 5.54
C PHE A 294 -14.58 4.96 4.85
N SER A 295 -13.86 5.76 4.07
CA SER A 295 -14.42 6.76 3.17
C SER A 295 -13.73 6.63 1.82
N ALA A 296 -14.50 6.32 0.78
CA ALA A 296 -13.98 6.17 -0.56
C ALA A 296 -14.69 7.14 -1.51
N GLU A 297 -13.92 8.07 -2.06
CA GLU A 297 -14.40 9.05 -3.02
C GLU A 297 -13.57 8.97 -4.29
N GLY A 298 -14.23 8.79 -5.43
CA GLY A 298 -13.54 8.57 -6.68
C GLY A 298 -14.46 8.37 -7.86
N ILE A 299 -13.87 8.37 -9.05
CA ILE A 299 -14.54 8.02 -10.28
C ILE A 299 -14.25 6.56 -10.59
N VAL A 300 -15.29 5.82 -10.96
CA VAL A 300 -15.19 4.39 -11.25
C VAL A 300 -14.47 4.17 -12.56
N THR A 301 -13.33 3.49 -12.51
CA THR A 301 -12.51 3.15 -13.68
C THR A 301 -12.77 1.74 -14.18
N SER A 302 -13.09 0.81 -13.28
CA SER A 302 -13.37 -0.59 -13.60
C SER A 302 -14.45 -1.15 -12.67
N VAL A 303 -15.30 -2.01 -13.24
CA VAL A 303 -16.32 -2.78 -12.50
C VAL A 303 -16.36 -4.18 -13.07
N TYR A 304 -16.13 -5.19 -12.24
CA TYR A 304 -16.32 -6.60 -12.60
C TYR A 304 -16.75 -7.42 -11.40
N THR A 305 -17.33 -8.59 -11.64
CA THR A 305 -17.75 -9.50 -10.57
C THR A 305 -16.88 -10.74 -10.61
N ASP A 306 -16.36 -11.14 -9.46
CA ASP A 306 -15.55 -12.35 -9.34
C ASP A 306 -16.41 -13.62 -9.23
N ALA A 307 -15.75 -14.78 -9.17
CA ALA A 307 -16.42 -16.08 -9.03
C ALA A 307 -17.16 -16.23 -7.68
N ASN A 308 -16.82 -15.43 -6.67
CA ASN A 308 -17.44 -15.45 -5.36
C ASN A 308 -18.68 -14.53 -5.30
N GLY A 309 -19.02 -13.86 -6.41
CA GLY A 309 -20.15 -12.92 -6.48
C GLY A 309 -19.83 -11.55 -5.86
N THR A 310 -18.57 -11.28 -5.54
CA THR A 310 -18.12 -9.97 -5.03
C THR A 310 -17.88 -9.04 -6.21
N GLN A 311 -18.44 -7.83 -6.15
CA GLN A 311 -18.26 -6.83 -7.19
C GLN A 311 -17.03 -5.97 -6.88
N HIS A 312 -16.03 -6.07 -7.74
CA HIS A 312 -14.79 -5.28 -7.69
C HIS A 312 -15.04 -3.93 -8.36
N ILE A 313 -14.74 -2.85 -7.63
CA ILE A 313 -14.89 -1.48 -8.07
C ILE A 313 -13.55 -0.78 -7.88
N SER A 314 -12.93 -0.40 -8.99
CA SER A 314 -11.74 0.44 -8.98
C SER A 314 -12.12 1.92 -8.99
N LEU A 315 -11.52 2.69 -8.09
CA LEU A 315 -11.70 4.12 -7.96
C LEU A 315 -10.41 4.86 -8.27
N HIS A 316 -10.54 5.89 -9.09
CA HIS A 316 -9.51 6.89 -9.29
C HIS A 316 -9.93 8.20 -8.62
N ARG A 317 -9.01 8.85 -7.91
CA ARG A 317 -9.32 10.00 -7.07
C ARG A 317 -9.88 11.15 -7.91
N ILE A 318 -10.90 11.83 -7.38
CA ILE A 318 -11.39 13.07 -7.98
C ILE A 318 -10.32 14.15 -7.75
N PRO A 319 -9.88 14.86 -8.79
CA PRO A 319 -8.90 15.92 -8.59
C PRO A 319 -9.46 17.01 -7.68
N ASP A 320 -8.71 17.36 -6.64
CA ASP A 320 -9.05 18.42 -5.69
C ASP A 320 -9.35 19.75 -6.43
N LYS A 321 -10.03 20.69 -5.78
CA LYS A 321 -10.41 22.01 -6.38
C LYS A 321 -9.22 22.76 -7.02
N SER A 322 -7.99 22.56 -6.53
CA SER A 322 -6.75 23.08 -7.13
C SER A 322 -6.37 22.37 -8.44
N GLY A 323 -6.63 21.06 -8.52
CA GLY A 323 -6.48 20.24 -9.73
C GLY A 323 -7.41 20.69 -10.84
N TRP A 324 -8.66 21.06 -10.55
CA TRP A 324 -9.59 21.63 -11.53
C TRP A 324 -9.05 22.89 -12.20
N TRP A 325 -8.46 23.82 -11.42
CA TRP A 325 -7.82 25.02 -11.96
C TRP A 325 -6.61 24.69 -12.83
N ARG A 326 -5.83 23.67 -12.44
CA ARG A 326 -4.71 23.20 -13.25
C ARG A 326 -5.18 22.59 -14.56
N TYR A 327 -6.21 21.75 -14.56
CA TYR A 327 -6.78 21.18 -15.77
C TYR A 327 -7.36 22.26 -16.68
N LEU A 328 -8.19 23.17 -16.14
CA LEU A 328 -8.73 24.31 -16.88
C LEU A 328 -7.62 25.15 -17.51
N GLY A 329 -6.58 25.48 -16.73
CA GLY A 329 -5.41 26.22 -17.19
C GLY A 329 -4.65 25.50 -18.30
N THR A 330 -4.40 24.19 -18.15
CA THR A 330 -3.72 23.39 -19.19
C THR A 330 -4.55 23.27 -20.47
N THR A 331 -5.88 23.09 -20.38
CA THR A 331 -6.75 23.07 -21.57
C THR A 331 -6.78 24.42 -22.29
N LEU A 332 -6.85 25.53 -21.54
CA LEU A 332 -6.83 26.87 -22.12
C LEU A 332 -5.46 27.20 -22.75
N LEU A 333 -4.37 26.77 -22.11
CA LEU A 333 -3.03 26.86 -22.67
C LEU A 333 -2.91 26.03 -23.95
N MET A 334 -3.38 24.78 -23.97
CA MET A 334 -3.37 23.95 -25.19
C MET A 334 -4.14 24.62 -26.33
N LEU A 335 -5.36 25.12 -26.06
CA LEU A 335 -6.14 25.86 -27.06
C LEU A 335 -5.40 27.10 -27.57
N ALA A 336 -4.79 27.88 -26.68
CA ALA A 336 -4.02 29.06 -27.06
C ALA A 336 -2.81 28.69 -27.93
N MET A 337 -2.11 27.60 -27.61
CA MET A 337 -0.96 27.14 -28.39
C MET A 337 -1.37 26.57 -29.74
N ILE A 338 -2.53 25.89 -29.84
CA ILE A 338 -3.09 25.43 -31.13
C ILE A 338 -3.44 26.64 -32.01
N VAL A 339 -4.17 27.62 -31.46
CA VAL A 339 -4.53 28.84 -32.18
C VAL A 339 -3.28 29.59 -32.64
N SER A 340 -2.27 29.71 -31.77
CA SER A 340 -1.00 30.35 -32.09
C SER A 340 -0.25 29.61 -33.21
N ALA A 341 -0.16 28.28 -33.14
CA ALA A 341 0.50 27.46 -34.14
C ALA A 341 -0.17 27.60 -35.52
N VAL A 342 -1.50 27.50 -35.56
CA VAL A 342 -2.29 27.60 -36.80
C VAL A 342 -2.19 29.01 -37.39
N TYR A 343 -2.42 30.05 -36.58
CA TYR A 343 -2.41 31.43 -37.04
C TYR A 343 -1.02 31.87 -37.53
N ASN A 344 0.03 31.61 -36.74
CA ASN A 344 1.39 31.96 -37.13
C ASN A 344 1.91 31.09 -38.27
N GLY A 345 1.51 29.81 -38.34
CA GLY A 345 1.80 28.93 -39.47
C GLY A 345 1.20 29.44 -40.78
N LEU A 346 -0.09 29.81 -40.78
CA LEU A 346 -0.77 30.40 -41.94
C LEU A 346 -0.13 31.73 -42.36
N GLN A 347 0.19 32.60 -41.40
CA GLN A 347 0.89 33.87 -41.67
C GLN A 347 2.29 33.64 -42.26
N ALA A 348 3.07 32.72 -41.68
CA ALA A 348 4.40 32.37 -42.17
C ALA A 348 4.33 31.82 -43.60
N PHE A 349 3.38 30.93 -43.88
CA PHE A 349 3.19 30.35 -45.21
C PHE A 349 2.81 31.42 -46.24
N ARG A 350 1.83 32.29 -45.94
CA ARG A 350 1.43 33.39 -46.83
C ARG A 350 2.59 34.35 -47.12
N ARG A 351 3.38 34.70 -46.09
CA ARG A 351 4.54 35.59 -46.25
C ARG A 351 5.71 34.93 -46.96
N TYR A 352 5.90 33.62 -46.76
CA TYR A 352 6.90 32.84 -47.48
C TYR A 352 6.56 32.73 -48.97
N GLN A 353 5.29 32.46 -49.32
CA GLN A 353 4.84 32.46 -50.71
C GLN A 353 5.09 33.82 -51.37
N ARG A 354 4.67 34.92 -50.74
CA ARG A 354 4.91 36.28 -51.23
C ARG A 354 6.39 36.63 -51.33
N HIS A 355 7.23 36.14 -50.42
CA HIS A 355 8.69 36.33 -50.51
C HIS A 355 9.29 35.57 -51.68
N ARG A 356 8.78 34.37 -51.98
CA ARG A 356 9.24 33.54 -53.10
C ARG A 356 8.84 34.15 -54.45
N THR A 357 7.64 34.71 -54.58
CA THR A 357 7.22 35.43 -55.80
C THR A 357 7.94 36.77 -55.95
N ARG A 358 8.32 37.42 -54.84
CA ARG A 358 9.01 38.73 -54.85
C ARG A 358 10.26 38.76 -55.74
N MET A 359 11.07 37.70 -55.78
CA MET A 359 12.28 37.73 -56.61
C MET A 359 11.95 37.74 -58.10
N ALA A 360 10.93 36.99 -58.52
CA ALA A 360 10.42 37.01 -59.88
C ALA A 360 9.78 38.37 -60.22
N ASP A 361 8.97 38.92 -59.32
CA ASP A 361 8.32 40.24 -59.49
C ASP A 361 9.35 41.38 -59.56
N ILE A 362 10.45 41.28 -58.79
CA ILE A 362 11.57 42.24 -58.85
C ILE A 362 12.28 42.13 -60.20
N GLN A 363 12.57 40.91 -60.66
CA GLN A 363 13.22 40.69 -61.96
C GLN A 363 12.37 41.23 -63.11
N GLU A 364 11.07 40.91 -63.13
CA GLU A 364 10.12 41.39 -64.13
C GLU A 364 9.97 42.93 -64.11
N TYR A 365 9.92 43.54 -62.91
CA TYR A 365 9.86 45.00 -62.77
C TYR A 365 11.10 45.68 -63.35
N TYR A 366 12.31 45.19 -63.03
CA TYR A 366 13.54 45.77 -63.56
C TYR A 366 13.73 45.46 -65.06
N GLU A 367 13.34 44.28 -65.54
CA GLU A 367 13.36 43.92 -66.97
C GLU A 367 12.43 44.84 -67.79
N SER A 368 11.24 45.16 -67.27
CA SER A 368 10.30 46.08 -67.91
C SER A 368 10.79 47.54 -67.95
N CYS A 369 11.60 47.96 -66.98
CA CYS A 369 12.23 49.29 -66.96
C CYS A 369 13.48 49.37 -67.85
N LEU A 370 14.23 48.27 -68.02
CA LEU A 370 15.43 48.19 -68.87
C LEU A 370 15.09 47.99 -70.35
N ASN A 371 13.97 47.33 -70.66
CA ASN A 371 13.40 47.22 -72.00
C ASN A 371 11.94 47.71 -71.95
N PRO A 372 11.68 49.02 -72.16
CA PRO A 372 10.31 49.47 -72.34
C PRO A 372 9.76 48.76 -73.57
N ARG A 373 8.79 47.85 -73.39
CA ARG A 373 8.04 47.33 -74.52
C ARG A 373 7.49 48.54 -75.27
N LEU A 374 7.93 48.74 -76.51
CA LEU A 374 7.30 49.62 -77.47
C LEU A 374 5.83 49.18 -77.59
N THR A 375 4.98 49.78 -76.76
CA THR A 375 3.56 49.80 -77.04
C THR A 375 3.44 50.65 -78.29
N VAL A 376 3.23 49.98 -79.42
CA VAL A 376 2.78 50.62 -80.65
C VAL A 376 1.53 51.42 -80.25
N SER A 377 1.64 52.73 -80.28
CA SER A 377 0.49 53.62 -80.27
C SER A 377 -0.30 53.33 -81.56
N PRO A 378 -1.56 52.89 -81.50
CA PRO A 378 -2.39 52.94 -82.69
C PRO A 378 -2.79 54.40 -82.87
N GLU A 379 -2.12 55.09 -83.79
CA GLU A 379 -2.72 56.23 -84.48
C GLU A 379 -4.04 55.77 -85.12
N ASN A 380 -5.11 56.50 -84.78
CA ASN A 380 -6.26 56.84 -85.61
C ASN A 380 -7.08 55.70 -86.27
N LEU A 381 -8.17 55.33 -85.59
CA LEU A 381 -9.50 55.58 -86.15
C LEU A 381 -9.87 56.98 -85.61
N ILE A 382 -9.84 58.10 -86.33
CA ILE A 382 -10.08 58.46 -87.74
C ILE A 382 -9.13 59.61 -88.10
#